data_AF-A0A2X1N1S6-F1
#
_entry.id   AF-A0A2X1N1S6-F1
#
_cell.length_a   1.000
_cell.length_b   1.000
_cell.length_c   1.000
_cell.angle_alpha   90.00
_cell.angle_beta   90.00
_cell.angle_gamma   90.00
#
_symmetry.space_group_name_H-M   'P 1'
#
loop_
_entity.id
_entity.type
_entity.pdbx_description
1 polymer ?
#
loop_
_entity_poly.entity_id
_entity_poly.type
_entity_poly.pdbx_seq_one_letter_code
_entity_poly.pdbx_strand_id
1 'polypeptide(L)'
;MGVILKRMMVRAASKVAERYGVQALVTGEALGQVSSQTLTNLRLIDNVSDTLILRPLISYDKEHIINLARQIGTEDFARTMPEYCGVISKSPTVKAVKSKIEAEEEKFDFSILDKVVEEANNVDIREIAQQTEQEVVEVETVNGFGPNDVILDIRSIDEQEDKPLKVEGIDVVSSAVL
;
A
#
# COMPACT_ATOMS: atom_id res chain seq x y z
N MET A 1 16.94 6.78 -2.64
CA MET A 1 16.05 5.65 -2.97
C MET A 1 14.58 6.07 -3.11
N GLY A 2 13.94 6.66 -2.09
CA GLY A 2 12.49 6.99 -2.15
C GLY A 2 12.03 7.83 -3.36
N VAL A 3 12.83 8.81 -3.81
CA VAL A 3 12.50 9.61 -5.01
C VAL A 3 12.52 8.78 -6.30
N ILE A 4 13.44 7.81 -6.41
CA ILE A 4 13.54 6.91 -7.58
C ILE A 4 12.31 6.01 -7.64
N LEU A 5 11.92 5.42 -6.50
CA LEU A 5 10.71 4.59 -6.41
C LEU A 5 9.46 5.37 -6.86
N LYS A 6 9.27 6.59 -6.33
CA LYS A 6 8.15 7.45 -6.74
C LYS A 6 8.20 7.80 -8.23
N ARG A 7 9.39 8.03 -8.79
CA ARG A 7 9.57 8.26 -10.23
C ARG A 7 9.13 7.05 -11.05
N MET A 8 9.44 5.83 -10.63
CA MET A 8 8.95 4.61 -11.29
C MET A 8 7.44 4.44 -11.16
N MET A 9 6.86 4.73 -10.00
CA MET A 9 5.39 4.73 -9.80
C MET A 9 4.70 5.73 -10.73
N VAL A 10 5.23 6.94 -10.86
CA VAL A 10 4.69 7.96 -11.77
C VAL A 10 4.82 7.51 -13.23
N ARG A 11 5.95 6.92 -13.64
CA ARG A 11 6.10 6.35 -14.99
C ARG A 11 5.06 5.26 -15.27
N ALA A 12 4.86 4.33 -14.34
CA ALA A 12 3.84 3.29 -14.46
C ALA A 12 2.43 3.89 -14.57
N ALA A 13 2.08 4.80 -13.66
CA ALA A 13 0.79 5.48 -13.66
C ALA A 13 0.54 6.26 -14.95
N SER A 14 1.59 6.86 -15.54
CA SER A 14 1.49 7.61 -16.79
C SER A 14 1.24 6.68 -17.99
N LYS A 15 1.90 5.52 -18.05
CA LYS A 15 1.61 4.49 -19.05
C LYS A 15 0.17 3.98 -18.96
N VAL A 16 -0.33 3.80 -17.72
CA VAL A 16 -1.73 3.43 -17.49
C VAL A 16 -2.66 4.58 -17.94
N ALA A 17 -2.34 5.82 -17.60
CA ALA A 17 -3.14 6.98 -18.00
C ALA A 17 -3.23 7.11 -19.53
N GLU A 18 -2.13 6.94 -20.24
CA GLU A 18 -2.08 6.94 -21.71
C GLU A 18 -2.96 5.81 -22.29
N ARG A 19 -2.84 4.58 -21.77
CA ARG A 19 -3.64 3.42 -22.21
C ARG A 19 -5.15 3.68 -22.09
N TYR A 20 -5.58 4.43 -21.07
CA TYR A 20 -6.99 4.72 -20.81
C TYR A 20 -7.46 6.11 -21.25
N GLY A 21 -6.59 6.91 -21.89
CA GLY A 21 -6.91 8.29 -22.27
C GLY A 21 -7.17 9.23 -21.08
N VAL A 22 -6.67 8.90 -19.89
CA VAL A 22 -6.80 9.69 -18.67
C VAL A 22 -5.89 10.92 -18.76
N GLN A 23 -6.46 12.09 -18.48
CA GLN A 23 -5.78 13.38 -18.68
C GLN A 23 -4.88 13.80 -17.51
N ALA A 24 -5.10 13.22 -16.31
CA ALA A 24 -4.38 13.61 -15.12
C ALA A 24 -4.24 12.45 -14.12
N LEU A 25 -3.14 12.47 -13.37
CA LEU A 25 -2.92 11.67 -12.17
C LEU A 25 -3.28 12.50 -10.94
N VAL A 26 -3.78 11.87 -9.89
CA VAL A 26 -4.07 12.53 -8.60
C VAL A 26 -3.21 11.87 -7.52
N THR A 27 -2.50 12.67 -6.74
CA THR A 27 -1.73 12.18 -5.59
C THR A 27 -2.11 12.90 -4.30
N GLY A 28 -1.97 12.21 -3.18
CA GLY A 28 -2.19 12.76 -1.83
C GLY A 28 -0.95 13.47 -1.25
N GLU A 29 -0.02 13.96 -2.07
CA GLU A 29 1.20 14.62 -1.57
C GLU A 29 0.90 16.00 -0.97
N ALA A 30 1.51 16.29 0.18
CA ALA A 30 1.40 17.56 0.90
C ALA A 30 2.79 18.21 1.04
N LEU A 31 2.92 19.51 0.84
CA LEU A 31 4.23 20.15 0.81
C LEU A 31 4.83 20.22 2.22
N GLY A 32 6.07 19.73 2.38
CA GLY A 32 6.83 19.87 3.63
C GLY A 32 6.42 18.90 4.75
N GLN A 33 5.48 17.99 4.51
CA GLN A 33 5.00 17.03 5.50
C GLN A 33 6.01 15.93 5.84
N VAL A 34 6.73 15.44 4.81
CA VAL A 34 7.80 14.44 4.96
C VAL A 34 9.01 14.84 4.10
N SER A 35 10.18 14.30 4.42
CA SER A 35 11.44 14.59 3.70
C SER A 35 11.38 14.31 2.20
N SER A 36 10.52 13.40 1.75
CA SER A 36 10.31 13.10 0.32
C SER A 36 9.41 14.10 -0.40
N GLN A 37 8.73 15.01 0.31
CA GLN A 37 7.75 15.97 -0.22
C GLN A 37 8.25 17.42 -0.09
N THR A 38 9.52 17.65 -0.43
CA THR A 38 10.06 19.01 -0.64
C THR A 38 9.77 19.48 -2.07
N LEU A 39 9.70 20.81 -2.30
CA LEU A 39 9.53 21.36 -3.66
C LEU A 39 10.57 20.79 -4.65
N THR A 40 11.81 20.58 -4.18
CA THR A 40 12.87 20.01 -5.02
C THR A 40 12.55 18.57 -5.41
N ASN A 41 12.14 17.74 -4.45
CA ASN A 41 11.84 16.34 -4.70
C ASN A 41 10.58 16.19 -5.55
N LEU A 42 9.51 16.96 -5.28
CA LEU A 42 8.28 16.95 -6.08
C LEU A 42 8.56 17.31 -7.54
N ARG A 43 9.33 18.38 -7.79
CA ARG A 43 9.75 18.75 -9.15
C ARG A 43 10.53 17.62 -9.83
N LEU A 44 11.40 16.92 -9.11
CA LEU A 44 12.15 15.80 -9.67
C LEU A 44 11.25 14.60 -9.95
N ILE A 45 10.21 14.37 -9.15
CA ILE A 45 9.24 13.31 -9.40
C ILE A 45 8.43 13.63 -10.66
N ASP A 46 7.98 14.87 -10.83
CA ASP A 46 7.14 15.29 -11.96
C ASP A 46 7.86 15.16 -13.31
N ASN A 47 9.16 15.45 -13.36
CA ASN A 47 9.95 15.45 -14.60
C ASN A 47 10.08 14.08 -15.31
N VAL A 48 9.44 13.00 -14.82
CA VAL A 48 9.41 11.68 -15.49
C VAL A 48 8.14 11.41 -16.28
N SER A 49 7.19 12.35 -16.25
CA SER A 49 5.91 12.22 -16.92
C SER A 49 5.46 13.56 -17.50
N ASP A 50 4.81 13.49 -18.66
CA ASP A 50 4.10 14.62 -19.26
C ASP A 50 2.62 14.67 -18.82
N THR A 51 2.13 13.66 -18.10
CA THR A 51 0.77 13.62 -17.55
C THR A 51 0.64 14.65 -16.41
N LEU A 52 -0.45 15.44 -16.44
CA LEU A 52 -0.72 16.42 -15.38
C LEU A 52 -0.89 15.70 -14.02
N ILE A 53 -0.13 16.11 -13.00
CA ILE A 53 -0.26 15.57 -11.64
C ILE A 53 -0.96 16.61 -10.75
N LEU A 54 -2.18 16.29 -10.34
CA LEU A 54 -2.99 17.07 -9.41
C LEU A 54 -2.67 16.68 -7.96
N ARG A 55 -2.49 17.69 -7.10
CA ARG A 55 -2.15 17.52 -5.69
C ARG A 55 -3.12 18.30 -4.79
N PRO A 56 -4.34 17.78 -4.55
CA PRO A 56 -5.36 18.50 -3.80
C PRO A 56 -4.94 18.89 -2.38
N LEU A 57 -4.02 18.12 -1.79
CA LEU A 57 -3.54 18.29 -0.41
C LEU A 57 -2.24 19.10 -0.30
N ILE A 58 -1.76 19.70 -1.40
CA ILE A 58 -0.41 20.28 -1.47
C ILE A 58 -0.13 21.34 -0.41
N SER A 59 -1.16 22.08 0.01
CA SER A 59 -1.06 23.16 1.01
C SER A 59 -1.64 22.78 2.38
N TYR A 60 -2.12 21.54 2.55
CA TYR A 60 -2.79 21.13 3.78
C TYR A 60 -1.75 20.65 4.80
N ASP A 61 -1.99 20.96 6.07
CA ASP A 61 -1.24 20.37 7.18
C ASP A 61 -1.79 18.99 7.56
N LYS A 62 -1.06 18.29 8.45
CA LYS A 62 -1.42 16.94 8.90
C LYS A 62 -2.82 16.89 9.53
N GLU A 63 -3.12 17.83 10.42
CA GLU A 63 -4.38 17.82 11.18
C GLU A 63 -5.57 18.05 10.26
N HIS A 64 -5.43 18.93 9.27
CA HIS A 64 -6.46 19.15 8.27
C HIS A 64 -6.71 17.89 7.43
N ILE A 65 -5.65 17.18 6.99
CA ILE A 65 -5.80 15.92 6.25
C ILE A 65 -6.49 14.86 7.12
N ILE A 66 -6.11 14.72 8.39
CA ILE A 66 -6.74 13.76 9.31
C ILE A 66 -8.22 14.10 9.53
N ASN A 67 -8.55 15.37 9.74
CA ASN A 67 -9.93 15.81 9.92
C ASN A 67 -10.78 15.60 8.65
N LEU A 68 -10.20 15.83 7.47
CA LEU A 68 -10.85 15.50 6.21
C LEU A 68 -11.07 13.99 6.08
N ALA A 69 -10.08 13.17 6.42
CA ALA A 69 -10.20 11.70 6.41
C ALA A 69 -11.31 11.22 7.36
N ARG A 70 -11.45 11.82 8.54
CA ARG A 70 -12.59 11.60 9.46
C ARG A 70 -13.92 11.95 8.82
N GLN A 71 -13.99 13.15 8.22
CA GLN A 71 -15.21 13.66 7.61
C GLN A 71 -15.71 12.78 6.45
N ILE A 72 -14.80 12.21 5.66
CA ILE A 72 -15.14 11.32 4.53
C ILE A 72 -15.15 9.84 4.90
N GLY A 73 -14.93 9.49 6.18
CA GLY A 73 -14.99 8.11 6.67
C GLY A 73 -13.80 7.22 6.28
N THR A 74 -12.64 7.80 5.93
CA THR A 74 -11.44 7.05 5.51
C THR A 74 -10.37 6.90 6.59
N GLU A 75 -10.51 7.59 7.74
CA GLU A 75 -9.49 7.57 8.81
C GLU A 75 -9.19 6.15 9.30
N ASP A 76 -10.22 5.35 9.56
CA ASP A 76 -10.05 4.01 10.14
C ASP A 76 -9.30 3.06 9.20
N PHE A 77 -9.57 3.15 7.90
CA PHE A 77 -8.84 2.41 6.87
C PHE A 77 -7.40 2.90 6.74
N ALA A 78 -7.18 4.21 6.75
CA ALA A 78 -5.84 4.78 6.65
C ALA A 78 -4.96 4.40 7.85
N ARG A 79 -5.55 4.24 9.05
CA ARG A 79 -4.84 3.88 10.28
C ARG A 79 -4.24 2.47 10.24
N THR A 80 -4.88 1.54 9.53
CA THR A 80 -4.45 0.15 9.43
C THR A 80 -3.57 -0.14 8.21
N MET A 81 -3.40 0.83 7.31
CA MET A 81 -2.58 0.65 6.11
C MET A 81 -1.08 0.49 6.46
N PRO A 82 -0.43 -0.57 5.99
CA PRO A 82 1.00 -0.76 6.18
C PRO A 82 1.84 0.26 5.40
N GLU A 83 2.80 0.90 6.08
CA GLU A 83 3.72 1.87 5.47
C GLU A 83 4.94 1.19 4.83
N TYR A 84 4.81 0.78 3.56
CA TYR A 84 5.92 0.12 2.84
C TYR A 84 7.10 1.04 2.49
N CYS A 85 6.87 2.36 2.42
CA CYS A 85 7.92 3.33 2.09
C CYS A 85 9.04 3.38 3.16
N GLY A 86 8.73 3.07 4.42
CA GLY A 86 9.68 3.02 5.52
C GLY A 86 10.67 1.85 5.45
N VAL A 87 10.28 0.76 4.78
CA VAL A 87 11.08 -0.48 4.68
C VAL A 87 12.31 -0.29 3.76
N ILE A 88 12.19 0.60 2.76
CA ILE A 88 13.17 0.73 1.66
C ILE A 88 14.14 1.92 1.90
N SER A 89 13.82 2.83 2.82
CA SER A 89 14.56 4.09 2.95
C SER A 89 14.96 4.39 4.40
N LYS A 90 16.09 3.81 4.86
CA LYS A 90 16.67 4.09 6.19
C LYS A 90 17.09 5.55 6.41
N SER A 91 17.37 6.31 5.35
CA SER A 91 17.75 7.74 5.43
C SER A 91 17.27 8.52 4.18
N PRO A 92 16.00 8.96 4.13
CA PRO A 92 15.47 9.69 2.98
C PRO A 92 16.15 11.06 2.83
N THR A 93 16.64 11.37 1.62
CA THR A 93 17.35 12.62 1.33
C THR A 93 16.37 13.78 1.10
N VAL A 94 16.53 14.86 1.87
CA VAL A 94 15.68 16.07 1.82
C VAL A 94 15.87 16.86 0.51
N LYS A 95 17.07 16.80 -0.09
CA LYS A 95 17.41 17.44 -1.36
C LYS A 95 18.07 16.43 -2.29
N ALA A 96 17.28 15.76 -3.11
CA ALA A 96 17.84 14.82 -4.08
C ALA A 96 18.58 15.57 -5.20
N VAL A 97 19.69 14.99 -5.66
CA VAL A 97 20.51 15.54 -6.75
C VAL A 97 20.10 14.84 -8.04
N LYS A 98 19.66 15.63 -9.04
CA LYS A 98 19.14 15.11 -10.31
C LYS A 98 20.08 14.10 -10.98
N SER A 99 21.36 14.46 -11.14
CA SER A 99 22.35 13.60 -11.78
C SER A 99 22.56 12.26 -11.06
N LYS A 100 22.47 12.25 -9.72
CA LYS A 100 22.55 11.01 -8.94
C LYS A 100 21.31 10.15 -9.15
N ILE A 101 20.13 10.76 -9.24
CA ILE A 101 18.89 10.01 -9.53
C ILE A 101 18.98 9.37 -10.91
N GLU A 102 19.35 10.13 -11.94
CA GLU A 102 19.42 9.62 -13.32
C GLU A 102 20.45 8.50 -13.46
N ALA A 103 21.64 8.64 -12.85
CA ALA A 103 22.65 7.59 -12.84
C ALA A 103 22.23 6.30 -12.10
N GLU A 104 21.37 6.40 -11.07
CA GLU A 104 20.81 5.21 -10.42
C GLU A 104 19.66 4.61 -11.24
N GLU A 105 18.88 5.43 -11.95
CA GLU A 105 17.82 4.95 -12.85
C GLU A 105 18.37 4.21 -14.06
N GLU A 106 19.56 4.54 -14.55
CA GLU A 106 20.24 3.80 -15.62
C GLU A 106 20.54 2.34 -15.25
N LYS A 107 20.58 2.03 -13.95
CA LYS A 107 20.77 0.66 -13.44
C LYS A 107 19.46 -0.12 -13.32
N PHE A 108 18.33 0.54 -13.51
CA PHE A 108 17.00 -0.08 -13.40
C PHE A 108 16.64 -0.75 -14.73
N ASP A 109 16.18 -2.00 -14.65
CA ASP A 109 15.65 -2.70 -15.80
C ASP A 109 14.20 -2.27 -16.08
N PHE A 110 14.04 -1.39 -17.07
CA PHE A 110 12.73 -0.87 -17.47
C PHE A 110 11.80 -1.93 -18.05
N SER A 111 12.32 -3.09 -18.51
CA SER A 111 11.47 -4.18 -19.00
C SER A 111 10.57 -4.75 -17.90
N ILE A 112 11.01 -4.70 -16.64
CA ILE A 112 10.22 -5.11 -15.48
C ILE A 112 9.03 -4.18 -15.30
N LEU A 113 9.24 -2.86 -15.42
CA LEU A 113 8.17 -1.87 -15.30
C LEU A 113 7.12 -2.06 -16.39
N ASP A 114 7.57 -2.24 -17.63
CA ASP A 114 6.69 -2.47 -18.78
C ASP A 114 5.86 -3.74 -18.60
N LYS A 115 6.51 -4.84 -18.19
CA LYS A 115 5.85 -6.10 -17.90
C LYS A 115 4.79 -5.96 -16.80
N VAL A 116 5.11 -5.31 -15.68
CA VAL A 116 4.15 -5.11 -14.57
C VAL A 116 2.95 -4.26 -15.00
N VAL A 117 3.15 -3.25 -15.85
CA VAL A 117 2.05 -2.43 -16.38
C VAL A 117 1.20 -3.21 -17.40
N GLU A 118 1.80 -4.12 -18.16
CA GLU A 118 1.09 -5.01 -19.08
C GLU A 118 0.26 -6.06 -18.34
N GLU A 119 0.83 -6.68 -17.31
CA GLU A 119 0.18 -7.72 -16.49
C GLU A 119 -0.78 -7.16 -15.42
N ALA A 120 -0.94 -5.83 -15.32
CA ALA A 120 -1.83 -5.21 -14.36
C ALA A 120 -3.31 -5.57 -14.63
N ASN A 121 -3.98 -6.09 -13.61
CA ASN A 121 -5.41 -6.41 -13.68
C ASN A 121 -6.27 -5.16 -13.53
N ASN A 122 -7.31 -5.05 -14.34
CA ASN A 122 -8.31 -3.99 -14.23
C ASN A 122 -9.55 -4.57 -13.60
N VAL A 123 -9.96 -3.98 -12.49
CA VAL A 123 -11.17 -4.37 -11.77
C VAL A 123 -12.10 -3.18 -11.75
N ASP A 124 -13.33 -3.38 -12.20
CA ASP A 124 -14.36 -2.37 -12.06
C ASP A 124 -14.79 -2.29 -10.59
N ILE A 125 -14.76 -1.10 -10.01
CA ILE A 125 -15.15 -0.90 -8.61
C ILE A 125 -16.58 -1.40 -8.31
N ARG A 126 -17.45 -1.42 -9.32
CA ARG A 126 -18.83 -1.93 -9.21
C ARG A 126 -18.89 -3.45 -9.11
N GLU A 127 -17.87 -4.14 -9.61
CA GLU A 127 -17.76 -5.61 -9.57
C GLU A 127 -17.05 -6.10 -8.30
N ILE A 128 -16.24 -5.25 -7.65
CA ILE A 128 -15.54 -5.59 -6.41
C ILE A 128 -16.52 -6.05 -5.32
N ALA A 129 -17.62 -5.31 -5.13
CA ALA A 129 -18.61 -5.65 -4.11
C ALA A 129 -19.21 -7.07 -4.30
N GLN A 130 -19.38 -7.50 -5.55
CA GLN A 130 -19.92 -8.81 -5.89
C GLN A 130 -18.90 -9.93 -5.68
N GLN A 131 -17.61 -9.65 -5.92
CA GLN A 131 -16.53 -10.62 -5.72
C GLN A 131 -16.21 -10.82 -4.23
N THR A 132 -16.27 -9.76 -3.42
CA THR A 132 -16.06 -9.88 -1.96
C THR A 132 -17.13 -10.73 -1.30
N GLU A 133 -18.40 -10.63 -1.72
CA GLU A 133 -19.48 -11.51 -1.22
C GLU A 133 -19.24 -13.00 -1.55
N GLN A 134 -18.55 -13.31 -2.64
CA GLN A 134 -18.24 -14.70 -3.03
C GLN A 134 -17.05 -15.30 -2.26
N GLU A 135 -16.14 -14.46 -1.75
CA GLU A 135 -14.97 -14.91 -0.97
C GLU A 135 -15.22 -14.98 0.54
N VAL A 136 -16.32 -14.43 1.05
CA VAL A 136 -16.73 -14.72 2.43
C VAL A 136 -17.24 -16.15 2.47
N VAL A 137 -16.31 -17.10 2.61
CA VAL A 137 -16.62 -18.45 3.08
C VAL A 137 -17.32 -18.25 4.41
N GLU A 138 -18.63 -18.47 4.46
CA GLU A 138 -19.35 -18.56 5.73
C GLU A 138 -18.65 -19.65 6.54
N VAL A 139 -17.89 -19.23 7.55
CA VAL A 139 -17.26 -20.15 8.48
C VAL A 139 -18.41 -20.77 9.27
N GLU A 140 -18.58 -22.08 9.14
CA GLU A 140 -19.57 -22.82 9.91
C GLU A 140 -19.27 -22.64 11.41
N THR A 141 -20.14 -21.92 12.11
CA THR A 141 -20.05 -21.78 13.58
C THR A 141 -20.61 -23.03 14.26
N VAL A 142 -19.73 -23.79 14.89
CA VAL A 142 -20.09 -24.92 15.75
C VAL A 142 -20.23 -24.47 17.21
N ASN A 143 -21.23 -24.99 17.92
CA ASN A 143 -21.48 -24.69 19.35
C ASN A 143 -20.79 -25.66 20.32
N GLY A 144 -19.98 -26.58 19.79
CA GLY A 144 -19.27 -27.60 20.58
C GLY A 144 -18.31 -28.37 19.70
N PHE A 145 -17.42 -29.10 20.34
CA PHE A 145 -16.34 -29.83 19.69
C PHE A 145 -16.63 -31.33 19.68
N GLY A 146 -16.33 -31.99 18.56
CA GLY A 146 -16.27 -33.43 18.44
C GLY A 146 -14.97 -34.01 19.03
N PRO A 147 -14.92 -35.33 19.29
CA PRO A 147 -13.77 -35.99 19.89
C PRO A 147 -12.51 -36.03 19.00
N ASN A 148 -12.61 -35.66 17.73
CA ASN A 148 -11.50 -35.65 16.77
C ASN A 148 -11.23 -34.23 16.22
N ASP A 149 -11.84 -33.20 16.80
CA ASP A 149 -11.63 -31.84 16.34
C ASP A 149 -10.27 -31.34 16.81
N VAL A 150 -9.64 -30.50 15.99
CA VAL A 150 -8.37 -29.85 16.32
C VAL A 150 -8.60 -28.35 16.26
N ILE A 151 -8.18 -27.64 17.31
CA ILE A 151 -8.25 -26.18 17.33
C ILE A 151 -6.99 -25.63 16.68
N LEU A 152 -7.15 -24.92 15.57
CA LEU A 152 -6.06 -24.15 14.99
C LEU A 152 -6.02 -22.76 15.62
N ASP A 153 -5.00 -22.47 16.43
CA ASP A 153 -4.79 -21.15 17.02
C ASP A 153 -4.12 -20.22 15.99
N ILE A 154 -4.91 -19.26 15.49
CA ILE A 154 -4.51 -18.28 14.47
C ILE A 154 -4.00 -16.95 15.08
N ARG A 155 -3.93 -16.86 16.41
CA ARG A 155 -3.36 -15.68 17.10
C ARG A 155 -1.87 -15.55 16.82
N SER A 156 -1.28 -14.39 17.05
CA SER A 156 0.17 -14.20 16.90
C SER A 156 0.95 -15.11 17.86
N ILE A 157 2.19 -15.47 17.49
CA ILE A 157 3.06 -16.32 18.33
C ILE A 157 3.22 -15.72 19.73
N ASP A 158 3.47 -14.40 19.80
CA ASP A 158 3.63 -13.69 21.07
C ASP A 158 2.38 -13.83 21.97
N GLU A 159 1.17 -13.76 21.41
CA GLU A 159 -0.08 -13.94 22.17
C GLU A 159 -0.32 -15.39 22.61
N GLN A 160 0.12 -16.36 21.82
CA GLN A 160 0.05 -17.78 22.15
C GLN A 160 0.99 -18.12 23.31
N GLU A 161 2.20 -17.56 23.31
CA GLU A 161 3.19 -17.74 24.38
C GLU A 161 2.75 -17.08 25.68
N ASP A 162 2.24 -15.84 25.61
CA ASP A 162 1.76 -15.10 26.79
C ASP A 162 0.49 -15.70 27.40
N LYS A 163 -0.43 -16.21 26.56
CA LYS A 163 -1.73 -16.75 26.96
C LYS A 163 -2.06 -18.02 26.15
N PRO A 164 -1.47 -19.17 26.54
CA PRO A 164 -1.69 -20.43 25.83
C PRO A 164 -3.14 -20.87 25.97
N LEU A 165 -3.78 -21.13 24.82
CA LEU A 165 -5.13 -21.67 24.77
C LEU A 165 -5.07 -23.16 25.14
N LYS A 166 -5.79 -23.54 26.19
CA LYS A 166 -5.93 -24.94 26.63
C LYS A 166 -7.40 -25.28 26.70
N VAL A 167 -7.80 -26.31 25.96
CA VAL A 167 -9.16 -26.84 25.96
C VAL A 167 -9.08 -28.32 26.31
N GLU A 168 -9.88 -28.76 27.29
CA GLU A 168 -9.85 -30.16 27.74
C GLU A 168 -10.34 -31.10 26.64
N GLY A 169 -9.57 -32.16 26.38
CA GLY A 169 -9.95 -33.22 25.45
C GLY A 169 -9.80 -32.88 23.97
N ILE A 170 -9.13 -31.78 23.63
CA ILE A 170 -8.98 -31.30 22.25
C ILE A 170 -7.54 -30.85 22.02
N ASP A 171 -6.96 -31.26 20.90
CA ASP A 171 -5.63 -30.83 20.50
C ASP A 171 -5.66 -29.41 19.94
N VAL A 172 -4.79 -28.55 20.45
CA VAL A 172 -4.60 -27.17 19.99
C VAL A 172 -3.28 -27.09 19.22
N VAL A 173 -3.33 -26.69 17.95
CA VAL A 173 -2.19 -26.59 17.04
C VAL A 173 -2.02 -25.13 16.61
N SER A 174 -0.77 -24.66 16.53
CA SER A 174 -0.48 -23.30 16.07
C SER A 174 -0.49 -23.22 14.54
N SER A 175 -1.11 -22.17 13.98
CA SER A 175 -1.12 -21.93 12.54
C SER A 175 0.26 -21.60 11.95
N ALA A 176 1.26 -21.27 12.78
CA ALA A 176 2.62 -20.99 12.35
C ALA A 176 3.44 -22.25 12.02
N VAL A 177 2.89 -23.45 12.25
CA VAL A 177 3.55 -24.76 12.08
C VAL A 177 3.05 -25.52 10.84
N LEU A 178 2.07 -24.96 10.12
CA LEU A 178 1.57 -25.44 8.82
C LEU A 178 2.26 -24.70 7.66
#